data_AF-A0A7C5VJR5-F1
#
_entry.id   AF-A0A7C5VJR5-F1
#
_cell.length_a   1.000
_cell.length_b   1.000
_cell.length_c   1.000
_cell.angle_alpha   90.00
_cell.angle_beta   90.00
_cell.angle_gamma   90.00
#
_symmetry.space_group_name_H-M   'P 1'
#
loop_
_entity.id
_entity.type
_entity.pdbx_description
1 polymer ?
#
loop_
_entity_poly.entity_id
_entity_poly.type
_entity_poly.pdbx_seq_one_letter_code
_entity_poly.pdbx_strand_id
1 'polypeptide(L)'
;MAVLLLRLEGPLQAWGDAPALSWRPTGRWPTKSGVVGLLANALGRGREESVEDIASLAYGVRVDRPGSLLLDFHTVEEVIPAQLAGAGRPARRGELRSAITRRAYLADAAFLAGLEGERAFLERLQGALKNPARPLYL
;
A
#
# COMPACT_ATOMS: atom_id res chain seq x y z
N MET A 1 -16.84 -16.41 -15.96
CA MET A 1 -16.02 -15.71 -14.95
C MET A 1 -14.57 -16.19 -15.11
N ALA A 2 -13.60 -15.32 -14.79
CA ALA A 2 -12.17 -15.63 -14.85
C ALA A 2 -11.50 -15.14 -13.57
N VAL A 3 -10.27 -15.61 -13.31
CA VAL A 3 -9.48 -15.21 -12.14
C VAL A 3 -8.13 -14.66 -12.59
N LEU A 4 -7.78 -13.48 -12.11
CA LEU A 4 -6.44 -12.91 -12.22
C LEU A 4 -5.65 -13.28 -10.96
N LEU A 5 -4.54 -13.98 -11.15
CA LEU A 5 -3.64 -14.37 -10.07
C LEU A 5 -2.42 -13.45 -10.02
N LEU A 6 -2.12 -12.93 -8.84
CA LEU A 6 -1.03 -12.01 -8.54
C LEU A 6 -0.08 -12.67 -7.54
N ARG A 7 1.19 -12.80 -7.93
CA ARG A 7 2.26 -13.14 -6.99
C ARG A 7 2.74 -11.88 -6.29
N LEU A 8 2.53 -11.79 -4.97
CA LEU A 8 2.96 -10.69 -4.13
C LEU A 8 4.12 -11.18 -3.26
N GLU A 9 5.33 -10.96 -3.76
CA GLU A 9 6.57 -11.44 -3.17
C GLU A 9 7.62 -10.34 -3.26
N GLY A 10 8.32 -10.11 -2.16
CA GLY A 10 9.33 -9.08 -2.02
C GLY A 10 10.04 -9.22 -0.66
N PRO A 11 11.23 -8.61 -0.49
CA PRO A 11 11.99 -8.73 0.75
C PRO A 11 11.23 -8.18 1.97
N LEU A 12 10.47 -7.11 1.77
CA LEU A 12 9.60 -6.47 2.76
C LEU A 12 8.26 -6.11 2.10
N GLN A 13 7.17 -6.23 2.85
CA GLN A 13 5.82 -5.80 2.45
C GLN A 13 5.10 -5.12 3.63
N ALA A 14 4.15 -4.22 3.37
CA ALA A 14 3.35 -3.59 4.42
C ALA A 14 1.88 -3.36 3.99
N TRP A 15 0.98 -4.12 4.63
CA TRP A 15 -0.44 -4.15 4.33
C TRP A 15 -1.26 -3.58 5.49
N GLY A 16 -1.17 -2.26 5.71
CA GLY A 16 -1.83 -1.58 6.83
C GLY A 16 -3.35 -1.55 6.75
N ASP A 17 -4.02 -1.53 7.90
CA ASP A 17 -5.48 -1.47 8.05
C ASP A 17 -5.99 -0.22 8.80
N ALA A 18 -5.19 0.36 9.70
CA ALA A 18 -5.50 1.62 10.37
C ALA A 18 -4.22 2.43 10.72
N PRO A 19 -4.14 3.72 10.35
CA PRO A 19 -3.01 4.56 10.73
C PRO A 19 -3.22 5.19 12.12
N ALA A 20 -2.28 4.98 13.05
CA ALA A 20 -2.07 5.86 14.20
C ALA A 20 -0.85 6.74 13.92
N LEU A 21 -0.83 8.01 14.35
CA LEU A 21 0.20 8.99 13.93
C LEU A 21 1.65 8.52 14.15
N SER A 22 1.95 7.79 15.23
CA SER A 22 3.29 7.29 15.56
C SER A 22 3.49 5.79 15.29
N TRP A 23 2.43 5.04 15.00
CA TRP A 23 2.46 3.60 14.79
C TRP A 23 1.78 3.21 13.47
N ARG A 24 2.53 2.52 12.61
CA ARG A 24 2.03 1.99 11.33
C ARG A 24 2.06 0.47 11.38
N PRO A 25 0.96 -0.20 11.74
CA PRO A 25 0.89 -1.65 11.72
C PRO A 25 0.84 -2.19 10.28
N THR A 26 1.12 -3.48 10.14
CA THR A 26 0.82 -4.26 8.93
C THR A 26 -0.03 -5.47 9.33
N GLY A 27 -0.98 -5.83 8.47
CA GLY A 27 -1.66 -7.12 8.56
C GLY A 27 -0.71 -8.29 8.26
N ARG A 28 -1.19 -9.51 8.52
CA ARG A 28 -0.46 -10.77 8.25
C ARG A 28 -0.57 -11.24 6.80
N TRP A 29 -1.36 -10.55 5.98
CA TRP A 29 -1.60 -10.85 4.58
C TRP A 29 -2.03 -9.56 3.83
N PRO A 30 -1.91 -9.55 2.49
CA PRO A 30 -2.35 -8.45 1.65
C PRO A 30 -3.83 -8.10 1.86
N THR A 31 -4.08 -6.83 2.17
CA THR A 31 -5.43 -6.28 2.30
C THR A 31 -6.07 -6.10 0.91
N LYS A 32 -7.39 -6.26 0.83
CA LYS A 32 -8.12 -6.00 -0.43
C LYS A 32 -7.88 -4.57 -0.92
N SER A 33 -7.90 -3.59 -0.02
CA SER A 33 -7.64 -2.18 -0.34
C SER A 33 -6.22 -1.95 -0.87
N GLY A 34 -5.20 -2.59 -0.32
CA GLY A 34 -3.82 -2.50 -0.82
C GLY A 34 -3.68 -3.02 -2.24
N VAL A 35 -4.28 -4.18 -2.53
CA VAL A 35 -4.25 -4.77 -3.89
C VAL A 35 -5.07 -3.93 -4.87
N VAL A 36 -6.23 -3.40 -4.47
CA VAL A 36 -7.03 -2.47 -5.29
C VAL A 36 -6.21 -1.20 -5.61
N GLY A 37 -5.54 -0.62 -4.63
CA GLY A 37 -4.68 0.55 -4.82
C GLY A 37 -3.50 0.27 -5.75
N LEU A 38 -2.88 -0.89 -5.63
CA LEU A 38 -1.82 -1.34 -6.55
C LEU A 38 -2.32 -1.44 -7.98
N LEU A 39 -3.50 -2.04 -8.20
CA LEU A 39 -4.11 -2.16 -9.52
C LEU A 39 -4.53 -0.80 -10.10
N ALA A 40 -5.10 0.09 -9.29
CA ALA A 40 -5.43 1.45 -9.69
C ALA A 40 -4.17 2.25 -10.08
N ASN A 41 -3.09 2.09 -9.33
CA ASN A 41 -1.79 2.70 -9.63
C ASN A 41 -1.18 2.14 -10.93
N ALA A 42 -1.31 0.83 -11.18
CA ALA A 42 -0.90 0.22 -12.45
C ALA A 42 -1.67 0.79 -13.64
N LEU A 43 -2.99 1.01 -13.49
CA LEU A 43 -3.85 1.66 -14.47
C LEU A 43 -3.57 3.16 -14.64
N GLY A 44 -2.81 3.78 -13.74
CA GLY A 44 -2.49 5.21 -13.77
C GLY A 44 -3.54 6.13 -13.14
N ARG A 45 -4.51 5.58 -12.41
CA ARG A 45 -5.57 6.36 -11.77
C ARG A 45 -5.02 7.35 -10.74
N GLY A 46 -5.55 8.57 -10.77
CA GLY A 46 -5.38 9.59 -9.76
C GLY A 46 -6.07 9.22 -8.44
N ARG A 47 -5.73 9.96 -7.38
CA ARG A 47 -6.21 9.71 -6.01
C ARG A 47 -7.72 9.94 -5.84
N GLU A 48 -8.29 10.81 -6.65
CA GLU A 48 -9.71 11.18 -6.63
C GLU A 48 -10.55 10.36 -7.60
N GLU A 49 -9.93 9.51 -8.43
CA GLU A 49 -10.65 8.67 -9.38
C GLU A 49 -11.25 7.45 -8.67
N SER A 50 -12.45 7.05 -9.10
CA SER A 50 -13.13 5.90 -8.51
C SER A 50 -12.33 4.60 -8.70
N VAL A 51 -12.40 3.74 -7.69
CA VAL A 51 -11.84 2.38 -7.69
C VAL A 51 -12.91 1.31 -7.51
N GLU A 52 -14.20 1.70 -7.57
CA GLU A 52 -15.33 0.81 -7.26
C GLU A 52 -15.40 -0.41 -8.18
N ASP A 53 -15.05 -0.25 -9.45
CA ASP A 53 -14.99 -1.36 -10.41
C ASP A 53 -13.97 -2.43 -10.01
N ILE A 54 -12.77 -2.03 -9.56
CA ILE A 54 -11.75 -2.96 -9.03
C ILE A 54 -12.19 -3.50 -7.66
N ALA A 55 -12.73 -2.64 -6.80
CA ALA A 55 -13.16 -3.01 -5.44
C ALA A 55 -14.37 -3.96 -5.43
N SER A 56 -15.17 -3.98 -6.50
CA SER A 56 -16.30 -4.89 -6.68
C SER A 56 -15.89 -6.34 -6.94
N LEU A 57 -14.64 -6.58 -7.39
CA LEU A 57 -14.13 -7.91 -7.67
C LEU A 57 -14.10 -8.78 -6.42
N ALA A 58 -14.43 -10.06 -6.54
CA ALA A 58 -14.24 -10.99 -5.43
C ALA A 58 -12.74 -11.22 -5.23
N TYR A 59 -12.31 -11.26 -3.98
CA TYR A 59 -10.90 -11.27 -3.60
C TYR A 59 -10.62 -12.43 -2.66
N GLY A 60 -9.57 -13.19 -2.96
CA GLY A 60 -9.05 -14.25 -2.11
C GLY A 60 -7.53 -14.16 -2.03
N VAL A 61 -6.95 -14.66 -0.95
CA VAL A 61 -5.50 -14.72 -0.79
C VAL A 61 -5.09 -16.06 -0.22
N ARG A 62 -4.05 -16.65 -0.79
CA ARG A 62 -3.34 -17.80 -0.25
C ARG A 62 -2.01 -17.32 0.32
N VAL A 63 -1.73 -17.72 1.55
CA VAL A 63 -0.43 -17.47 2.20
C VAL A 63 0.51 -18.59 1.81
N ASP A 64 1.50 -18.28 0.97
CA ASP A 64 2.52 -19.25 0.55
C ASP A 64 3.67 -19.28 1.56
N ARG A 65 4.08 -18.10 2.03
CA ARG A 65 5.02 -17.92 3.14
C ARG A 65 4.52 -16.79 4.03
N PRO A 66 4.24 -17.04 5.34
CA PRO A 66 3.71 -16.00 6.22
C PRO A 66 4.70 -14.88 6.55
N GLY A 67 6.00 -15.13 6.35
CA GLY A 67 7.08 -14.21 6.72
C GLY A 67 7.20 -13.98 8.23
N SER A 68 8.04 -13.03 8.60
CA SER A 68 8.25 -12.59 9.98
C SER A 68 7.95 -11.09 10.13
N LEU A 69 7.50 -10.69 11.32
CA LEU A 69 7.23 -9.27 11.59
C LEU A 69 8.55 -8.56 11.86
N LEU A 70 8.84 -7.52 11.09
CA LEU A 70 9.96 -6.62 11.29
C LEU A 70 9.43 -5.28 11.78
N LEU A 71 10.06 -4.74 12.83
CA LEU A 71 9.76 -3.42 13.36
C LEU A 71 10.86 -2.44 12.98
N ASP A 72 10.52 -1.47 12.14
CA ASP A 72 11.39 -0.39 11.73
C ASP A 72 11.25 0.82 12.67
N PHE A 73 12.37 1.30 13.19
CA PHE A 73 12.48 2.55 13.94
C PHE A 73 12.78 3.68 12.95
N HIS A 74 11.78 4.48 12.65
CA HIS A 74 11.82 5.41 11.52
C HIS A 74 11.74 6.86 12.00
N THR A 75 12.82 7.61 11.81
CA THR A 75 12.91 9.03 12.21
C THR A 75 12.75 9.93 10.99
N VAL A 76 11.96 10.98 11.13
CA VAL A 76 11.87 12.09 10.15
C VAL A 76 12.35 13.35 10.85
N GLU A 77 13.37 13.98 10.29
CA GLU A 77 13.88 15.26 10.79
C GLU A 77 13.14 16.44 10.14
N GLU A 78 13.32 17.63 10.72
CA GLU A 78 12.79 18.88 10.16
C GLU A 78 11.26 18.88 9.95
N VAL A 79 10.51 18.19 10.83
CA VAL A 79 9.04 18.16 10.77
C VAL A 79 8.46 19.44 11.35
N ILE A 80 7.53 20.05 10.63
CA ILE A 80 6.72 21.17 11.10
C ILE A 80 5.69 20.62 12.10
N PRO A 81 5.70 21.05 13.38
CA PRO A 81 4.69 20.65 14.35
C PRO A 81 3.29 20.97 13.84
N ALA A 82 2.31 20.10 14.12
CA ALA A 82 0.93 20.30 13.68
C ALA A 82 0.33 21.65 14.13
N GLN A 83 0.77 22.16 15.29
CA GLN A 83 0.36 23.47 15.83
C GLN A 83 0.87 24.66 15.01
N LEU A 84 1.91 24.46 14.20
CA LEU A 84 2.50 25.45 13.29
C LEU A 84 2.10 25.19 11.83
N ALA A 85 1.52 24.02 11.53
CA ALA A 85 0.99 23.71 10.22
C ALA A 85 -0.21 24.65 9.93
N GLY A 86 -0.10 25.45 8.86
CA GLY A 86 -1.13 26.44 8.50
C GLY A 86 -0.87 27.86 8.97
N ALA A 87 0.26 28.15 9.64
CA ALA A 87 0.61 29.50 10.10
C ALA A 87 0.91 30.53 8.99
N GLY A 88 0.79 30.17 7.70
CA GLY A 88 1.00 31.06 6.55
C GLY A 88 2.43 31.57 6.38
N ARG A 89 3.38 31.09 7.19
CA ARG A 89 4.81 31.44 7.13
C ARG A 89 5.67 30.18 7.18
N PRO A 90 6.88 30.20 6.59
CA PRO A 90 7.83 29.11 6.76
C PRO A 90 8.19 28.92 8.24
N ALA A 91 8.35 27.67 8.64
CA ALA A 91 8.81 27.30 9.99
C ALA A 91 10.29 27.69 10.16
N ARG A 92 10.64 28.24 11.33
CA ARG A 92 12.03 28.58 11.66
C ARG A 92 12.77 27.34 12.13
N ARG A 93 14.10 27.27 11.95
CA ARG A 93 14.92 26.11 12.36
C ARG A 93 14.72 25.69 13.82
N GLY A 94 14.51 26.63 14.75
CA GLY A 94 14.23 26.34 16.17
C GLY A 94 12.82 25.80 16.47
N GLU A 95 11.91 25.89 15.51
CA GLU A 95 10.51 25.43 15.59
C GLU A 95 10.34 24.01 15.03
N LEU A 96 11.31 23.52 14.24
CA LEU A 96 11.30 22.19 13.66
C LEU A 96 11.62 21.13 14.73
N ARG A 97 11.01 19.95 14.59
CA ARG A 97 11.21 18.82 15.50
C ARG A 97 11.47 17.53 14.71
N SER A 98 12.22 16.62 15.31
CA SER A 98 12.29 15.25 14.81
C SER A 98 11.05 14.49 15.27
N ALA A 99 10.41 13.77 14.35
CA ALA A 99 9.30 12.88 14.64
C ALA A 99 9.77 11.43 14.52
N ILE A 100 9.41 10.61 15.51
CA ILE A 100 9.67 9.18 15.49
C ILE A 100 8.38 8.45 15.14
N THR A 101 8.48 7.55 14.17
CA THR A 101 7.44 6.59 13.82
C THR A 101 7.98 5.18 13.93
N ARG A 102 7.09 4.24 14.27
CA ARG A 102 7.38 2.82 14.29
C ARG A 102 6.56 2.16 13.20
N ARG A 103 7.21 1.49 12.26
CA ARG A 103 6.56 0.91 11.08
C ARG A 103 6.78 -0.59 11.07
N ALA A 104 5.69 -1.35 10.98
CA ALA A 104 5.75 -2.79 10.91
C ALA A 104 5.75 -3.24 9.44
N TYR A 105 6.63 -4.20 9.14
CA TYR A 105 6.75 -4.84 7.84
C TYR A 105 6.66 -6.36 7.99
N LEU A 106 6.24 -7.05 6.94
CA LEU A 106 6.44 -8.48 6.79
C LEU A 106 7.73 -8.71 6.00
N ALA A 107 8.70 -9.40 6.61
CA ALA A 107 9.94 -9.81 5.98
C ALA A 107 9.85 -11.25 5.47
N ASP A 108 10.36 -11.49 4.26
CA ASP A 108 10.34 -12.81 3.58
C ASP A 108 8.92 -13.41 3.50
N ALA A 109 7.92 -12.58 3.18
CA ALA A 109 6.56 -13.04 2.98
C ALA A 109 6.27 -13.24 1.48
N ALA A 110 5.43 -14.22 1.16
CA ALA A 110 4.99 -14.51 -0.20
C ALA A 110 3.50 -14.88 -0.21
N PHE A 111 2.74 -14.27 -1.10
CA PHE A 111 1.30 -14.47 -1.22
C PHE A 111 0.88 -14.66 -2.68
N LEU A 112 -0.19 -15.42 -2.86
CA LEU A 112 -0.93 -15.49 -4.12
C LEU A 112 -2.30 -14.85 -3.91
N ALA A 113 -2.51 -13.67 -4.47
CA ALA A 113 -3.80 -12.98 -4.47
C ALA A 113 -4.59 -13.33 -5.73
N GLY A 114 -5.88 -13.60 -5.59
CA GLY A 114 -6.81 -13.87 -6.68
C GLY A 114 -7.91 -12.82 -6.74
N LEU A 115 -8.18 -12.30 -7.93
CA LEU A 115 -9.35 -11.47 -8.20
C LEU A 115 -10.25 -12.15 -9.23
N GLU A 116 -11.50 -12.40 -8.88
CA GLU A 116 -12.50 -12.96 -9.79
C GLU A 116 -13.41 -11.87 -10.36
N GLY A 117 -13.66 -11.93 -11.66
CA GLY A 117 -14.58 -11.02 -12.34
C GLY A 117 -14.75 -11.27 -13.83
N GLU A 118 -15.13 -10.20 -14.53
CA GLU A 118 -15.36 -10.16 -15.98
C GLU A 118 -14.02 -10.23 -16.72
N ARG A 119 -13.91 -11.16 -17.69
CA ARG A 119 -12.64 -11.53 -18.32
C ARG A 119 -11.97 -10.35 -19.00
N ALA A 120 -12.70 -9.55 -19.78
CA ALA A 120 -12.10 -8.44 -20.50
C ALA A 120 -11.54 -7.38 -19.54
N PHE A 121 -12.22 -7.14 -18.41
CA PHE A 121 -11.70 -6.26 -17.38
C PHE A 121 -10.42 -6.81 -16.71
N LEU A 122 -10.40 -8.10 -16.35
CA LEU A 122 -9.21 -8.73 -15.78
C LEU A 122 -8.02 -8.72 -16.77
N GLU A 123 -8.27 -8.87 -18.06
CA GLU A 123 -7.24 -8.75 -19.09
C GLU A 123 -6.68 -7.32 -19.21
N ARG A 124 -7.52 -6.29 -19.04
CA ARG A 124 -7.06 -4.89 -18.92
C ARG A 124 -6.15 -4.70 -17.70
N LEU A 125 -6.55 -5.22 -16.55
CA LEU A 125 -5.73 -5.18 -15.32
C LEU A 125 -4.40 -5.91 -15.51
N GLN A 126 -4.41 -7.08 -16.13
CA GLN A 126 -3.20 -7.83 -16.47
C GLN A 126 -2.27 -7.03 -17.40
N GLY A 127 -2.83 -6.35 -18.41
CA GLY A 127 -2.07 -5.47 -19.31
C GLY A 127 -1.39 -4.34 -18.57
N ALA A 128 -2.11 -3.69 -17.65
CA ALA A 128 -1.58 -2.61 -16.82
C ALA A 128 -0.48 -3.09 -15.86
N LEU A 129 -0.58 -4.30 -15.30
CA LEU A 129 0.47 -4.85 -14.44
C LEU A 129 1.78 -5.14 -15.22
N LYS A 130 1.67 -5.51 -16.50
CA LYS A 130 2.83 -5.73 -17.36
C LYS A 130 3.49 -4.44 -17.84
N ASN A 131 2.70 -3.38 -18.00
CA ASN A 131 3.16 -2.05 -18.43
C ASN A 131 2.56 -0.98 -17.50
N PRO A 132 3.03 -0.89 -16.25
CA PRO A 132 2.39 -0.05 -15.26
C PRO A 132 2.66 1.42 -15.54
N ALA A 133 1.61 2.25 -15.40
CA ALA A 133 1.74 3.69 -15.56
C ALA A 133 2.64 4.34 -14.50
N ARG A 134 2.79 3.69 -13.33
CA ARG A 134 3.58 4.15 -12.18
C ARG A 134 4.26 2.98 -11.48
N PRO A 135 5.37 3.20 -10.74
CA PRO A 135 6.03 2.12 -9.99
C PRO A 135 5.07 1.39 -9.04
N LEU A 136 5.12 0.06 -9.05
CA LEU A 136 4.34 -0.79 -8.15
C LEU A 136 5.15 -1.10 -6.89
N TYR A 137 4.49 -1.18 -5.74
CA TYR A 137 5.09 -1.44 -4.43
C TYR A 137 4.16 -2.28 -3.54
N LEU A 138 4.74 -2.95 -2.54
CA LEU A 138 4.09 -3.89 -1.61
C LEU A 138 4.24 -3.44 -0.16
#